data_AF-A0A4R0H498-F1
#
_entry.id   AF-A0A4R0H498-F1
#
_cell.length_a   1.000
_cell.length_b   1.000
_cell.length_c   1.000
_cell.angle_alpha   90.00
_cell.angle_beta   90.00
_cell.angle_gamma   90.00
#
_symmetry.space_group_name_H-M   'P 1'
#
loop_
_entity.id
_entity.type
_entity.pdbx_description
1 polymer ?
#
loop_
_entity_poly.entity_id
_entity_poly.type
_entity_poly.pdbx_seq_one_letter_code
_entity_poly.pdbx_strand_id
1 'polypeptide(L)'
;MEIRVIPFKKKTVTDDSLAKGERTVRTAGVNGTRRLVYRVTYLNGVQTAKRMVRQEVAKEPRSQVTAVGTKVEEPEQSGGCDPNYSGCVPIASDVDCSGGSGNGPEYVAGPVDVVGSDIYRLDADHDGIACE
;
A
#
# COMPACT_ATOMS: atom_id res chain seq x y z
N MET A 1 -9.07 10.69 -45.78
CA MET A 1 -9.14 9.75 -44.64
C MET A 1 -8.53 10.45 -43.44
N GLU A 2 -9.08 10.22 -42.25
CA GLU A 2 -8.60 10.84 -41.01
C GLU A 2 -8.41 9.73 -39.95
N ILE A 3 -7.34 9.81 -39.16
CA ILE A 3 -7.10 8.92 -38.02
C ILE A 3 -7.33 9.73 -36.74
N ARG A 4 -8.12 9.18 -35.82
CA ARG A 4 -8.30 9.74 -34.48
C ARG A 4 -7.83 8.75 -33.43
N VAL A 5 -7.21 9.27 -32.39
CA VAL A 5 -6.78 8.49 -31.23
C VAL A 5 -8.00 8.06 -30.42
N ILE A 6 -8.02 6.81 -29.99
CA ILE A 6 -8.94 6.31 -28.96
C ILE A 6 -8.12 6.19 -27.67
N PRO A 7 -8.33 7.06 -26.68
CA PRO A 7 -7.56 7.01 -25.45
C PRO A 7 -7.80 5.70 -24.70
N PHE A 8 -6.77 5.15 -24.07
CA PHE A 8 -6.94 4.01 -23.18
C PHE A 8 -7.69 4.39 -21.90
N LYS A 9 -8.39 3.40 -21.32
CA LYS A 9 -9.00 3.54 -20.00
C LYS A 9 -8.00 3.17 -18.92
N LYS A 10 -8.10 3.81 -17.75
CA LYS A 10 -7.32 3.45 -16.55
C LYS A 10 -8.19 2.60 -15.62
N LYS A 11 -7.60 1.56 -15.03
CA LYS A 11 -8.21 0.71 -14.02
C LYS A 11 -7.24 0.57 -12.85
N THR A 12 -7.81 0.50 -11.66
CA THR A 12 -7.06 0.32 -10.42
C THR A 12 -7.51 -0.99 -9.77
N VAL A 13 -6.54 -1.75 -9.27
CA VAL A 13 -6.78 -2.98 -8.49
C VAL A 13 -6.01 -2.88 -7.18
N THR A 14 -6.54 -3.46 -6.11
CA THR A 14 -5.84 -3.58 -4.83
C THR A 14 -4.87 -4.75 -4.88
N ASP A 15 -3.77 -4.65 -4.13
CA ASP A 15 -2.72 -5.66 -4.09
C ASP A 15 -2.15 -5.73 -2.66
N ASP A 16 -2.43 -6.81 -1.94
CA ASP A 16 -1.97 -7.03 -0.56
C ASP A 16 -0.50 -7.44 -0.45
N SER A 17 0.17 -7.72 -1.58
CA SER A 17 1.61 -7.95 -1.62
C SER A 17 2.43 -6.66 -1.63
N LEU A 18 1.81 -5.52 -1.98
CA LEU A 18 2.46 -4.21 -2.05
C LEU A 18 2.17 -3.39 -0.79
N ALA A 19 3.16 -2.63 -0.33
CA ALA A 19 3.05 -1.79 0.86
C ALA A 19 1.88 -0.81 0.72
N LYS A 20 1.18 -0.51 1.83
CA LYS A 20 0.01 0.37 1.80
C LYS A 20 0.33 1.71 1.13
N GLY A 21 -0.39 2.02 0.06
CA GLY A 21 -0.23 3.27 -0.70
C GLY A 21 0.80 3.22 -1.84
N GLU A 22 1.61 2.16 -1.93
CA GLU A 22 2.50 1.93 -3.08
C GLU A 22 1.66 1.73 -4.36
N ARG A 23 2.18 2.21 -5.51
CA ARG A 23 1.49 2.09 -6.81
C ARG A 23 2.40 1.53 -7.88
N THR A 24 1.94 0.48 -8.55
CA THR A 24 2.72 -0.18 -9.62
C THR A 24 1.85 -0.40 -10.86
N VAL A 25 2.35 -0.02 -12.04
CA VAL A 25 1.65 -0.30 -13.30
C VAL A 25 1.87 -1.77 -13.67
N ARG A 26 0.86 -2.62 -13.47
CA ARG A 26 0.88 -4.05 -13.85
C ARG A 26 0.68 -4.25 -15.34
N THR A 27 -0.04 -3.34 -15.99
CA THR A 27 -0.26 -3.37 -17.44
C THR A 27 -0.26 -1.94 -17.97
N ALA A 28 0.66 -1.65 -18.89
CA ALA A 28 0.72 -0.36 -19.56
C ALA A 28 -0.50 -0.16 -20.48
N GLY A 29 -1.09 1.05 -20.42
CA GLY A 29 -2.14 1.46 -21.33
C GLY A 29 -1.58 1.74 -22.72
N VAL A 30 -2.33 1.39 -23.76
CA VAL A 30 -1.98 1.68 -25.14
C VAL A 30 -3.19 2.31 -25.82
N ASN A 31 -3.01 3.49 -26.38
CA ASN A 31 -4.04 4.14 -27.16
C ASN A 31 -4.37 3.32 -28.41
N GLY A 32 -5.67 3.24 -28.70
CA GLY A 32 -6.20 2.72 -29.95
C GLY A 32 -6.28 3.81 -31.02
N THR A 33 -6.76 3.44 -32.19
CA THR A 33 -7.01 4.38 -33.30
C THR A 33 -8.31 4.05 -34.01
N ARG A 34 -9.00 5.10 -34.45
CA ARG A 34 -10.23 5.04 -35.24
C ARG A 34 -9.98 5.68 -36.59
N ARG A 35 -10.36 4.98 -37.66
CA ARG A 35 -10.29 5.46 -39.02
C ARG A 35 -11.63 6.05 -39.43
N LEU A 36 -11.61 7.29 -39.90
CA LEU A 36 -12.77 8.01 -40.40
C LEU A 36 -12.60 8.26 -41.90
N VAL A 37 -13.55 7.77 -42.68
CA VAL A 37 -13.60 7.95 -44.12
C VAL A 37 -14.70 8.97 -44.43
N TYR A 38 -14.34 10.01 -45.18
CA TYR A 38 -15.22 11.09 -45.56
C TYR A 38 -15.36 11.14 -47.07
N ARG A 39 -16.57 11.43 -47.54
CA ARG A 39 -16.81 11.93 -48.89
C ARG A 39 -16.78 13.45 -48.83
N VAL A 40 -15.91 14.05 -49.64
CA VAL A 40 -15.77 15.50 -49.76
C VAL A 40 -16.32 15.92 -51.10
N THR A 41 -17.16 16.95 -51.11
CA THR A 41 -17.75 17.54 -52.33
C THR A 41 -17.11 18.88 -52.58
N TYR A 42 -16.78 19.14 -53.84
CA TYR A 42 -16.16 20.38 -54.29
C TYR A 42 -17.04 21.03 -55.35
N LEU A 43 -17.13 22.36 -55.32
CA LEU A 43 -17.70 23.18 -56.38
C LEU A 43 -16.65 24.22 -56.78
N ASN A 44 -16.28 24.25 -58.06
CA ASN A 44 -15.25 25.16 -58.57
C ASN A 44 -13.93 25.10 -57.78
N GLY A 45 -13.51 23.90 -57.35
CA GLY A 45 -12.30 23.69 -56.55
C GLY A 45 -12.44 24.01 -55.06
N VAL A 46 -13.54 24.62 -54.62
CA VAL A 46 -13.81 24.94 -53.21
C VAL A 46 -14.57 23.79 -52.55
N GLN A 47 -14.11 23.34 -51.39
CA GLN A 47 -14.82 22.32 -50.60
C GLN A 47 -16.16 22.88 -50.11
N THR A 48 -17.27 22.30 -50.58
CA THR A 48 -18.63 22.73 -50.22
C THR A 48 -19.29 21.81 -49.19
N ALA A 49 -18.89 20.54 -49.11
CA ALA A 49 -19.41 19.61 -48.11
C ALA A 49 -18.38 18.55 -47.72
N LYS A 50 -18.43 18.09 -46.48
CA LYS A 50 -17.68 16.93 -45.97
C LYS A 50 -18.63 16.07 -45.15
N ARG A 51 -18.90 14.84 -45.61
CA ARG A 51 -19.78 13.88 -44.93
C ARG A 51 -19.01 12.63 -44.55
N MET A 52 -19.16 12.16 -43.31
CA MET A 52 -18.60 10.88 -42.88
C MET A 52 -19.39 9.73 -43.51
N VAL A 53 -18.69 8.79 -44.14
CA VAL A 53 -19.30 7.67 -44.86
C VAL A 53 -18.95 6.31 -44.26
N ARG A 54 -17.78 6.18 -43.60
CA ARG A 54 -17.39 4.98 -42.88
C ARG A 54 -16.54 5.34 -41.68
N GLN A 55 -16.67 4.51 -40.66
CA GLN A 55 -15.89 4.60 -39.46
C GLN A 55 -15.62 3.21 -38.92
N GLU A 56 -14.39 2.97 -38.51
CA GLU A 56 -13.97 1.69 -37.94
C GLU A 56 -12.85 1.88 -36.94
N VAL A 57 -12.77 0.99 -35.95
CA VAL A 57 -11.61 0.92 -35.07
C VAL A 57 -10.50 0.22 -35.84
N ALA A 58 -9.39 0.92 -36.04
CA ALA A 58 -8.21 0.39 -36.73
C ALA A 58 -7.25 -0.30 -35.75
N LYS A 59 -7.22 0.15 -34.48
CA LYS A 59 -6.48 -0.49 -33.39
C LYS A 59 -7.28 -0.36 -32.10
N GLU A 60 -7.54 -1.48 -31.43
CA GLU A 60 -8.21 -1.50 -30.13
C GLU A 60 -7.32 -0.87 -29.04
N PRO A 61 -7.86 0.01 -28.17
CA PRO A 61 -7.12 0.51 -27.02
C PRO A 61 -6.95 -0.57 -25.94
N ARG A 62 -5.74 -0.68 -25.38
CA ARG A 62 -5.48 -1.54 -24.21
C ARG A 62 -5.58 -0.71 -22.93
N SER A 63 -6.39 -1.16 -21.98
CA SER A 63 -6.52 -0.46 -20.69
C SER A 63 -5.23 -0.55 -19.87
N GLN A 64 -4.91 0.54 -19.17
CA GLN A 64 -3.85 0.53 -18.15
C GLN A 64 -4.40 -0.07 -16.86
N VAL A 65 -3.63 -0.92 -16.20
CA VAL A 65 -3.94 -1.45 -14.87
C VAL A 65 -2.84 -1.03 -13.89
N THR A 66 -3.23 -0.29 -12.85
CA THR A 66 -2.36 0.09 -11.75
C THR A 66 -2.78 -0.68 -10.50
N ALA A 67 -1.85 -1.42 -9.90
CA ALA A 67 -2.01 -2.00 -8.58
C ALA A 67 -1.75 -0.93 -7.51
N VAL A 68 -2.58 -0.90 -6.46
CA VAL A 68 -2.42 -0.07 -5.28
C VAL A 68 -2.26 -0.98 -4.08
N GLY A 69 -1.15 -0.80 -3.37
CA GLY A 69 -0.81 -1.61 -2.22
C GLY A 69 -1.75 -1.42 -1.05
N THR A 70 -2.13 -2.54 -0.45
CA THR A 70 -3.00 -2.61 0.73
C THR A 70 -2.39 -3.43 1.85
N LYS A 71 -1.12 -3.83 1.73
CA LYS A 71 -0.42 -4.57 2.79
C LYS A 71 -0.41 -3.74 4.07
N VAL A 72 -1.02 -4.27 5.12
CA VAL A 72 -0.93 -3.71 6.46
C VAL A 72 0.41 -4.15 7.01
N GLU A 73 1.27 -3.19 7.34
CA GLU A 73 2.45 -3.48 8.16
C GLU A 73 1.93 -3.83 9.55
N GLU A 74 2.27 -5.03 10.02
CA GLU A 74 2.21 -5.31 11.44
C GLU A 74 3.16 -4.33 12.13
N PRO A 75 2.81 -3.79 13.31
CA PRO A 75 3.70 -2.90 14.02
C PRO A 75 5.02 -3.63 14.19
N GLU A 76 6.07 -3.11 13.53
CA GLU A 76 7.42 -3.55 13.84
C GLU A 76 7.58 -3.34 15.34
N GLN A 77 7.98 -4.38 16.07
CA GLN A 77 8.34 -4.29 17.48
C GLN A 77 9.61 -3.44 17.56
N SER A 78 9.45 -2.14 17.37
CA SER A 78 10.51 -1.17 17.26
C SER A 78 11.11 -0.97 18.63
N GLY A 79 12.22 -1.66 18.89
CA GLY A 79 13.09 -1.38 20.02
C GLY A 79 13.60 -2.58 20.80
N GLY A 80 13.11 -3.80 20.54
CA GLY A 80 13.43 -4.96 21.40
C GLY A 80 12.94 -4.80 22.84
N CYS A 81 12.09 -3.79 23.08
CA CYS A 81 11.45 -3.48 24.33
C CYS A 81 10.00 -3.98 24.26
N ASP A 82 9.53 -4.62 25.32
CA ASP A 82 8.20 -5.17 25.40
C ASP A 82 7.15 -4.05 25.56
N PRO A 83 6.11 -3.99 24.70
CA PRO A 83 5.12 -2.91 24.71
C PRO A 83 4.20 -2.92 25.94
N ASN A 84 4.25 -3.94 26.78
CA ASN A 84 3.46 -3.98 28.01
C ASN A 84 4.06 -3.12 29.14
N TYR A 85 5.23 -2.52 28.94
CA TYR A 85 5.92 -1.72 29.95
C TYR A 85 6.35 -0.34 29.40
N SER A 86 6.35 0.71 30.24
CA SER A 86 6.67 2.09 29.84
C SER A 86 8.16 2.36 29.57
N GLY A 87 9.02 1.43 30.03
CA GLY A 87 10.47 1.44 29.82
C GLY A 87 10.95 0.35 28.86
N CYS A 88 12.27 0.22 28.70
CA CYS A 88 12.81 -0.86 27.88
C CYS A 88 12.97 -2.16 28.67
N VAL A 89 11.90 -2.96 28.71
CA VAL A 89 11.94 -4.34 29.18
C VAL A 89 12.32 -5.24 28.00
N PRO A 90 13.47 -5.95 28.01
CA PRO A 90 13.86 -6.79 26.89
C PRO A 90 12.79 -7.83 26.54
N ILE A 91 12.59 -8.10 25.25
CA ILE A 91 11.69 -9.19 24.83
C ILE A 91 12.43 -10.51 24.96
N ALA A 92 12.11 -11.29 26.00
CA ALA A 92 12.72 -12.58 26.31
C ALA A 92 11.67 -13.61 26.75
N SER A 93 12.10 -14.86 26.98
CA SER A 93 11.20 -15.90 27.52
C SER A 93 10.80 -15.65 28.97
N ASP A 94 11.68 -14.96 29.71
CA ASP A 94 11.56 -14.62 31.11
C ASP A 94 12.44 -13.38 31.34
N VAL A 95 11.95 -12.41 32.09
CA VAL A 95 12.68 -11.19 32.43
C VAL A 95 12.52 -10.98 33.91
N ASP A 96 13.62 -10.71 34.59
CA ASP A 96 13.64 -10.52 36.03
C ASP A 96 14.04 -9.09 36.44
N CYS A 97 13.70 -8.72 37.67
CA CYS A 97 14.18 -7.48 38.26
C CYS A 97 15.68 -7.57 38.61
N SER A 98 16.44 -6.56 38.21
CA SER A 98 17.86 -6.43 38.54
C SER A 98 18.04 -6.33 40.06
N GLY A 99 18.86 -7.23 40.64
CA GLY A 99 19.10 -7.28 42.09
C GLY A 99 18.23 -8.28 42.85
N GLY A 100 17.31 -8.97 42.17
CA GLY A 100 16.51 -10.08 42.72
C GLY A 100 17.19 -11.45 42.63
N SER A 101 16.47 -12.50 43.05
CA SER A 101 16.91 -13.91 42.94
C SER A 101 16.53 -14.57 41.61
N GLY A 102 16.34 -13.77 40.57
CA GLY A 102 15.82 -14.19 39.27
C GLY A 102 16.64 -15.29 38.58
N ASN A 103 15.97 -16.11 37.78
CA ASN A 103 16.53 -17.23 37.02
C ASN A 103 16.39 -17.08 35.50
N GLY A 104 15.89 -15.93 35.05
CA GLY A 104 15.65 -15.58 33.68
C GLY A 104 16.92 -15.22 32.90
N PRO A 105 16.87 -15.27 31.56
CA PRO A 105 17.98 -14.91 30.69
C PRO A 105 18.27 -13.40 30.65
N GLU A 106 17.31 -12.56 31.00
CA GLU A 106 17.39 -11.11 30.90
C GLU A 106 16.91 -10.43 32.18
N TYR A 107 17.44 -9.23 32.44
CA TYR A 107 17.09 -8.43 33.61
C TYR A 107 16.76 -7.00 33.23
N VAL A 108 15.81 -6.39 33.94
CA VAL A 108 15.46 -4.97 33.81
C VAL A 108 15.71 -4.24 35.12
N ALA A 109 16.17 -2.99 35.05
CA ALA A 109 16.32 -2.13 36.21
C ALA A 109 15.02 -1.36 36.46
N GLY A 110 14.42 -1.57 37.63
CA GLY A 110 13.21 -0.87 38.06
C GLY A 110 13.48 0.52 38.65
N PRO A 111 12.41 1.28 38.95
CA PRO A 111 11.01 0.92 38.68
C PRO A 111 10.62 1.11 37.20
N VAL A 112 9.70 0.26 36.70
CA VAL A 112 9.13 0.37 35.34
C VAL A 112 7.61 0.29 35.43
N ASP A 113 6.86 1.15 34.72
CA ASP A 113 5.40 1.07 34.78
C ASP A 113 4.87 -0.07 33.90
N VAL A 114 3.88 -0.80 34.39
CA VAL A 114 3.11 -1.78 33.61
C VAL A 114 1.99 -1.04 32.87
N VAL A 115 2.15 -0.86 31.55
CA VAL A 115 1.16 -0.17 30.70
C VAL A 115 0.16 -1.12 30.03
N GLY A 116 0.49 -2.41 29.99
CA GLY A 116 -0.32 -3.46 29.37
C GLY A 116 -0.61 -4.60 30.36
N SER A 117 -0.13 -5.79 30.03
CA SER A 117 -0.21 -6.97 30.89
C SER A 117 1.14 -7.30 31.49
N ASP A 118 1.19 -7.63 32.78
CA ASP A 118 2.42 -8.09 33.42
C ASP A 118 2.74 -9.55 33.06
N ILE A 119 3.30 -9.75 31.86
CA ILE A 119 3.57 -11.06 31.30
C ILE A 119 4.79 -11.74 31.95
N TYR A 120 5.74 -10.96 32.46
CA TYR A 120 6.95 -11.44 33.14
C TYR A 120 6.81 -11.47 34.67
N ARG A 121 5.65 -11.07 35.22
CA ARG A 121 5.37 -11.08 36.67
C ARG A 121 6.32 -10.19 37.47
N LEU A 122 6.69 -9.04 36.90
CA LEU A 122 7.61 -8.07 37.50
C LEU A 122 6.91 -7.17 38.54
N ASP A 123 5.58 -7.09 38.50
CA ASP A 123 4.71 -6.37 39.43
C ASP A 123 3.94 -7.40 40.29
N ALA A 124 4.54 -7.80 41.41
CA ALA A 124 4.02 -8.91 42.22
C ALA A 124 2.76 -8.53 43.00
N ASP A 125 2.61 -7.27 43.39
CA ASP A 125 1.48 -6.72 44.15
C ASP A 125 0.40 -6.07 43.29
N HIS A 126 0.61 -5.99 41.98
CA HIS A 126 -0.33 -5.57 40.94
C HIS A 126 -0.79 -4.12 41.11
N ASP A 127 0.13 -3.24 41.50
CA ASP A 127 -0.16 -1.82 41.72
C ASP A 127 0.12 -0.94 40.48
N GLY A 128 0.71 -1.54 39.44
CA GLY A 128 1.07 -0.90 38.18
C GLY A 128 2.55 -0.53 38.07
N ILE A 129 3.37 -0.79 39.10
CA ILE A 129 4.80 -0.51 39.12
C ILE A 129 5.57 -1.84 39.27
N ALA A 130 6.44 -2.12 38.31
CA ALA A 130 7.27 -3.30 38.29
C ALA A 130 8.67 -3.04 38.86
N CYS A 131 9.26 -4.07 39.49
CA CYS A 131 10.63 -4.05 40.02
C CYS A 131 10.93 -2.96 41.07
N GLU A 132 10.05 -2.85 42.06
CA GLU A 132 10.26 -2.04 43.26
C GLU A 132 11.15 -2.71 44.34
#